data_AF-A0A7X7K1T0-F1
#
_entry.id   AF-A0A7X7K1T0-F1
#
_cell.length_a   1.000
_cell.length_b   1.000
_cell.length_c   1.000
_cell.angle_alpha   90.00
_cell.angle_beta   90.00
_cell.angle_gamma   90.00
#
_symmetry.space_group_name_H-M   'P 1'
#
loop_
_entity.id
_entity.type
_entity.pdbx_description
1 polymer ?
#
loop_
_entity_poly.entity_id
_entity_poly.type
_entity_poly.pdbx_seq_one_letter_code
_entity_poly.pdbx_strand_id
1 'polypeptide(L)'
;ITSLLSVALAMEGYSVCLVDLDLTAPGLASVFQEYPDKGILDYLLIDADTGRRGARVSDVLRELHAPIPDARGRLSGILGRPELNNARAVQAYLLAEVRTGMLSSCLEHLLHEAQQQAHSMSSRFDLFVLDTPPSLFGLSAGARRLVEKHGGAQVFVAGPTVQDLAWVPEMVLSLREHDVTAGSASAIPAFVLNAYPYELPDQRSADLIAEQILRCRGDEYLSGGNRAQARAWSKALSGFRPRVIGWSEAIRTITLDPRQADEAVWGEALSQGVNSLAGKLADDVLGRGSA
;
A
#
# COMPACT_ATOMS: atom_id res chain seq x y z
N ILE A 1 8.02 0.86 -0.53
CA ILE A 1 7.36 0.19 -1.68
C ILE A 1 6.22 1.03 -2.23
N THR A 2 5.30 1.54 -1.40
CA THR A 2 4.17 2.37 -1.83
C THR A 2 4.60 3.54 -2.74
N SER A 3 5.58 4.35 -2.33
CA SER A 3 6.11 5.44 -3.16
C SER A 3 6.69 4.97 -4.51
N LEU A 4 7.49 3.90 -4.50
CA LEU A 4 8.09 3.33 -5.72
C LEU A 4 7.00 2.86 -6.69
N LEU A 5 5.96 2.20 -6.18
CA LEU A 5 4.85 1.72 -6.99
C LEU A 5 4.07 2.87 -7.64
N SER A 6 3.79 3.93 -6.88
CA SER A 6 3.05 5.08 -7.41
C SER A 6 3.86 5.87 -8.44
N VAL A 7 5.19 5.98 -8.25
CA VAL A 7 6.08 6.56 -9.25
C VAL A 7 6.12 5.71 -10.52
N ALA A 8 6.23 4.38 -10.40
CA ALA A 8 6.16 3.47 -11.54
C ALA A 8 4.85 3.63 -12.34
N LEU A 9 3.71 3.67 -11.66
CA LEU A 9 2.41 3.89 -12.28
C LEU A 9 2.33 5.24 -13.00
N ALA A 10 2.88 6.30 -12.39
CA ALA A 10 2.93 7.61 -13.05
C ALA A 10 3.84 7.61 -14.29
N MET A 11 4.95 6.87 -14.27
CA MET A 11 5.82 6.71 -15.45
C MET A 11 5.13 5.98 -16.60
N GLU A 12 4.26 5.02 -16.30
CA GLU A 12 3.39 4.33 -17.28
C GLU A 12 2.27 5.24 -17.85
N GLY A 13 2.17 6.48 -17.38
CA GLY A 13 1.22 7.47 -17.88
C GLY A 13 -0.08 7.57 -17.08
N TYR A 14 -0.19 6.86 -15.95
CA TYR A 14 -1.36 6.94 -15.09
C TYR A 14 -1.34 8.18 -14.21
N SER A 15 -2.50 8.80 -14.00
CA SER A 15 -2.70 9.84 -12.98
C SER A 15 -3.02 9.17 -11.64
N VAL A 16 -2.11 9.26 -10.68
CA VAL A 16 -2.15 8.51 -9.42
C VAL A 16 -2.31 9.46 -8.23
N CYS A 17 -3.26 9.16 -7.35
CA CYS A 17 -3.37 9.80 -6.05
C CYS A 17 -2.94 8.84 -4.94
N LEU A 18 -1.85 9.16 -4.25
CA LEU A 18 -1.45 8.46 -3.03
C LEU A 18 -2.24 8.97 -1.83
N VAL A 19 -2.60 8.06 -0.93
CA VAL A 19 -3.28 8.39 0.32
C VAL A 19 -2.53 7.70 1.46
N ASP A 20 -1.87 8.50 2.28
CA ASP A 20 -1.07 8.04 3.42
C ASP A 20 -1.98 7.74 4.62
N LEU A 21 -2.35 6.48 4.81
CA LEU A 21 -3.14 6.02 5.95
C LEU A 21 -2.26 5.39 7.04
N ASP A 22 -0.95 5.26 6.84
CA ASP A 22 -0.02 4.79 7.88
C ASP A 22 0.34 5.93 8.82
N LEU A 23 -0.62 6.23 9.70
CA LEU A 23 -0.46 7.24 10.73
C LEU A 23 0.63 6.91 11.75
N THR A 24 1.04 5.64 11.85
CA THR A 24 2.06 5.21 12.81
C THR A 24 3.48 5.40 12.28
N ALA A 25 3.63 5.42 10.96
CA ALA A 25 4.89 5.66 10.27
C ALA A 25 4.63 6.39 8.93
N PRO A 26 4.19 7.67 8.95
CA PRO A 26 3.86 8.41 7.74
C PRO A 26 5.13 8.70 6.94
N GLY A 27 5.50 7.75 6.07
CA GLY A 27 6.75 7.76 5.32
C GLY A 27 6.65 8.51 3.99
N LEU A 28 5.44 8.72 3.46
CA LEU A 28 5.25 9.30 2.14
C LEU A 28 5.69 10.76 2.08
N ALA A 29 5.39 11.55 3.12
CA ALA A 29 5.82 12.95 3.23
C ALA A 29 7.35 13.10 3.12
N SER A 30 8.11 12.18 3.73
CA SER A 30 9.58 12.21 3.66
C SER A 30 10.09 11.85 2.27
N VAL A 31 9.48 10.87 1.60
CA VAL A 31 9.92 10.42 0.27
C VAL A 31 9.69 11.51 -0.78
N PHE A 32 8.55 12.19 -0.74
CA PHE A 32 8.21 13.26 -1.67
C PHE A 32 8.69 14.65 -1.22
N GLN A 33 9.32 14.75 -0.05
CA GLN A 33 9.79 16.01 0.55
C GLN A 33 8.66 17.05 0.72
N GLU A 34 7.44 16.55 0.95
CA GLU A 34 6.23 17.35 1.09
C GLU A 34 5.71 17.18 2.52
N TYR A 35 5.88 18.22 3.33
CA TYR A 35 5.40 18.25 4.72
C TYR A 35 4.18 19.17 4.80
N PRO A 36 2.96 18.63 4.78
CA PRO A 36 1.77 19.45 4.71
C PRO A 36 1.44 20.07 6.08
N ASP A 37 0.91 21.29 6.06
CA ASP A 37 0.34 21.93 7.26
C ASP A 37 -0.90 21.16 7.77
N LYS A 38 -1.67 20.56 6.85
CA LYS A 38 -2.83 19.72 7.12
C LYS A 38 -2.68 18.38 6.41
N GLY A 39 -2.74 17.30 7.17
CA GLY A 39 -2.67 15.94 6.65
C GLY A 39 -4.02 15.23 6.65
N ILE A 40 -4.00 13.95 6.31
CA ILE A 40 -5.22 13.12 6.24
C ILE A 40 -6.04 13.13 7.53
N LEU A 41 -5.37 13.20 8.69
CA LEU A 41 -6.04 13.21 9.98
C LEU A 41 -6.89 14.45 10.20
N ASP A 42 -6.44 15.60 9.71
CA ASP A 42 -7.20 16.85 9.80
C ASP A 42 -8.53 16.74 9.01
N TYR A 43 -8.58 15.87 7.99
CA TYR A 43 -9.81 15.54 7.27
C TYR A 43 -10.66 14.47 7.96
N LEU A 44 -10.01 13.40 8.46
CA LEU A 44 -10.72 12.26 9.06
C LEU A 44 -11.32 12.58 10.44
N LEU A 45 -10.70 13.49 11.20
CA LEU A 45 -11.15 13.84 12.54
C LEU A 45 -12.24 14.91 12.51
N ILE A 46 -13.25 14.69 13.34
CA ILE A 46 -14.25 15.70 13.65
C ILE A 46 -13.66 16.62 14.73
N ASP A 47 -13.70 17.92 14.46
CA ASP A 47 -13.39 18.95 15.43
C ASP A 47 -14.47 18.93 16.53
N ALA A 48 -14.02 18.75 17.78
CA ALA A 48 -14.90 18.54 18.92
C ALA A 48 -15.77 19.75 19.25
N ASP A 49 -15.30 20.97 18.93
CA ASP A 49 -15.99 22.22 19.26
C ASP A 49 -17.06 22.56 18.23
N THR A 50 -16.83 22.21 16.97
CA THR A 50 -17.72 22.54 15.84
C THR A 50 -18.58 21.37 15.38
N GLY A 51 -18.24 20.13 15.76
CA GLY A 51 -18.88 18.92 15.26
C GLY A 51 -18.72 18.71 13.75
N ARG A 52 -17.78 19.44 13.12
CA ARG A 52 -17.50 19.39 11.68
C ARG A 52 -16.11 18.83 11.45
N ARG A 53 -15.85 18.34 10.24
CA ARG A 53 -14.48 17.95 9.84
C ARG A 53 -13.59 19.17 9.76
N GLY A 54 -12.39 19.08 10.33
CA GLY A 54 -11.47 20.20 10.50
C GLY A 54 -10.82 20.70 9.19
N ALA A 55 -10.65 19.82 8.21
CA ALA A 55 -10.06 20.15 6.91
C ALA A 55 -10.97 19.77 5.73
N ARG A 56 -10.84 20.51 4.63
CA ARG A 56 -11.42 20.18 3.32
C ARG A 56 -10.42 19.39 2.49
N VAL A 57 -10.88 18.70 1.44
CA VAL A 57 -9.96 18.04 0.49
C VAL A 57 -8.97 19.01 -0.12
N SER A 58 -9.38 20.25 -0.41
CA SER A 58 -8.49 21.29 -0.91
C SER A 58 -7.32 21.61 0.00
N ASP A 59 -7.45 21.31 1.29
CA ASP A 59 -6.44 21.58 2.29
C ASP A 59 -5.40 20.45 2.40
N VAL A 60 -5.78 19.22 2.00
CA VAL A 60 -4.97 18.00 2.20
C VAL A 60 -4.51 17.35 0.90
N LEU A 61 -5.18 17.61 -0.23
CA LEU A 61 -4.79 17.13 -1.55
C LEU A 61 -3.74 18.07 -2.16
N ARG A 62 -2.63 17.49 -2.61
CA ARG A 62 -1.53 18.22 -3.23
C ARG A 62 -1.02 17.52 -4.47
N GLU A 63 -0.47 18.29 -5.40
CA GLU A 63 0.36 17.75 -6.47
C GLU A 63 1.72 17.36 -5.88
N LEU A 64 2.21 16.18 -6.26
CA LEU A 64 3.52 15.70 -5.86
C LEU A 64 4.45 15.79 -7.06
N HIS A 65 5.60 16.42 -6.88
CA HIS A 65 6.62 16.39 -7.91
C HIS A 65 7.32 15.03 -7.86
N ALA A 66 7.06 14.19 -8.85
CA ALA A 66 7.85 12.98 -9.04
C ALA A 66 9.30 13.41 -9.30
N PRO A 67 10.30 12.87 -8.59
CA PRO A 67 11.70 13.23 -8.76
C PRO A 67 12.33 12.69 -10.06
N ILE A 68 11.51 12.29 -11.05
CA ILE A 68 11.93 11.73 -12.33
C ILE A 68 11.44 12.65 -13.46
N PRO A 69 12.34 13.21 -14.30
CA PRO A 69 12.01 14.21 -15.32
C PRO A 69 10.97 13.77 -16.38
N ASP A 70 10.75 12.45 -16.54
CA ASP A 70 9.96 11.87 -17.64
C ASP A 70 8.67 11.15 -17.20
N ALA A 71 8.17 11.42 -15.99
CA ALA A 71 6.86 10.90 -15.59
C ALA A 71 5.76 11.45 -16.54
N ARG A 72 5.17 10.57 -17.35
CA ARG A 72 4.12 10.93 -18.32
C ARG A 72 2.77 11.21 -17.64
N GLY A 73 2.56 10.56 -16.50
CA GLY A 73 1.39 10.70 -15.65
C GLY A 73 1.57 11.79 -14.60
N ARG A 74 0.55 11.95 -13.77
CA ARG A 74 0.57 12.91 -12.66
C ARG A 74 0.60 12.18 -11.33
N LEU A 75 1.29 12.77 -10.37
CA LEU A 75 1.32 12.27 -9.01
C LEU A 75 0.66 13.29 -8.09
N SER A 76 -0.24 12.83 -7.24
CA SER A 76 -0.87 13.64 -6.21
C SER A 76 -0.90 12.88 -4.90
N GLY A 77 -1.02 13.59 -3.79
CA GLY A 77 -0.91 13.02 -2.45
C GLY A 77 -1.90 13.65 -1.48
N ILE A 78 -2.46 12.79 -0.63
CA ILE A 78 -3.08 13.14 0.65
C ILE A 78 -2.19 12.52 1.71
N LEU A 79 -1.32 13.33 2.32
CA LEU A 79 -0.20 12.85 3.11
C LEU A 79 -0.50 12.85 4.61
N GLY A 80 0.23 12.02 5.36
CA GLY A 80 0.21 12.00 6.81
C GLY A 80 1.03 13.15 7.39
N ARG A 81 0.76 13.49 8.64
CA ARG A 81 1.63 14.37 9.43
C ARG A 81 2.42 13.53 10.44
N PRO A 82 3.74 13.73 10.58
CA PRO A 82 4.58 12.96 11.50
C PRO A 82 4.29 13.23 12.98
N GLU A 83 3.57 14.30 13.32
CA GLU A 83 3.31 14.69 14.70
C GLU A 83 1.95 14.19 15.20
N LEU A 84 1.94 13.01 15.81
CA LEU A 84 0.80 12.53 16.59
C LEU A 84 1.06 12.68 18.09
N ASN A 85 0.82 13.88 18.61
CA ASN A 85 0.85 14.14 20.06
C ASN A 85 -0.17 13.29 20.85
N ASN A 86 -1.11 12.61 20.16
CA ASN A 86 -2.13 11.76 20.78
C ASN A 86 -2.49 10.51 19.96
N ALA A 87 -1.49 9.78 19.45
CA ALA A 87 -1.67 8.60 18.58
C ALA A 87 -2.67 7.57 19.15
N ARG A 88 -2.65 7.30 20.46
CA ARG A 88 -3.53 6.31 21.10
C ARG A 88 -5.01 6.70 21.06
N ALA A 89 -5.35 7.97 21.34
CA ALA A 89 -6.74 8.42 21.30
C ALA A 89 -7.28 8.44 19.86
N VAL A 90 -6.45 8.88 18.91
CA VAL A 90 -6.77 8.85 17.48
C VAL A 90 -7.03 7.43 17.01
N GLN A 91 -6.18 6.47 17.39
CA GLN A 91 -6.39 5.05 17.07
C GLN A 91 -7.68 4.49 17.68
N ALA A 92 -8.00 4.83 18.93
CA ALA A 92 -9.22 4.39 19.57
C ALA A 92 -10.47 4.96 18.89
N TYR A 93 -10.44 6.24 18.50
CA TYR A 93 -11.50 6.89 17.73
C TYR A 93 -11.71 6.20 16.38
N LEU A 94 -10.64 6.04 15.59
CA LEU A 94 -10.71 5.41 14.27
C LEU A 94 -11.20 3.96 14.34
N LEU A 95 -10.84 3.22 15.39
CA LEU A 95 -11.35 1.87 15.62
C LEU A 95 -12.85 1.86 15.90
N ALA A 96 -13.36 2.84 16.65
CA ALA A 96 -14.79 3.00 16.90
C ALA A 96 -15.55 3.31 15.59
N GLU A 97 -15.03 4.23 14.79
CA GLU A 97 -15.58 4.62 13.47
C GLU A 97 -15.62 3.45 12.47
N VAL A 98 -14.69 2.51 12.57
CA VAL A 98 -14.68 1.30 11.70
C VAL A 98 -15.77 0.32 12.07
N ARG A 99 -16.01 0.15 13.38
CA ARG A 99 -17.07 -0.74 13.88
C ARG A 99 -18.45 -0.25 13.47
N THR A 100 -18.64 1.06 13.37
CA THR A 100 -19.88 1.68 12.88
C THR A 100 -19.94 1.79 11.35
N GLY A 101 -18.85 1.48 10.64
CA GLY A 101 -18.73 1.62 9.19
C GLY A 101 -18.53 3.06 8.70
N MET A 102 -18.53 4.04 9.60
CA MET A 102 -18.40 5.46 9.28
C MET A 102 -17.04 5.78 8.65
N LEU A 103 -15.96 5.11 9.06
CA LEU A 103 -14.63 5.34 8.48
C LEU A 103 -14.56 4.97 6.99
N SER A 104 -15.17 3.85 6.57
CA SER A 104 -15.17 3.47 5.15
C SER A 104 -15.94 4.48 4.30
N SER A 105 -17.11 4.95 4.76
CA SER A 105 -17.88 6.01 4.08
C SER A 105 -17.11 7.33 4.05
N CYS A 106 -16.38 7.64 5.12
CA CYS A 106 -15.53 8.82 5.23
C CYS A 106 -14.40 8.81 4.19
N LEU A 107 -13.70 7.68 4.06
CA LEU A 107 -12.65 7.49 3.06
C LEU A 107 -13.23 7.52 1.65
N GLU A 108 -14.39 6.89 1.42
CA GLU A 108 -15.05 6.94 0.12
C GLU A 108 -15.41 8.38 -0.29
N HIS A 109 -15.92 9.18 0.66
CA HIS A 109 -16.22 10.58 0.43
C HIS A 109 -14.95 11.39 0.11
N LEU A 110 -13.84 11.14 0.85
CA LEU A 110 -12.53 11.74 0.58
C LEU A 110 -12.09 11.49 -0.86
N LEU A 111 -12.11 10.23 -1.31
CA LEU A 111 -11.66 9.87 -2.66
C LEU A 111 -12.54 10.52 -3.73
N HIS A 112 -13.85 10.57 -3.50
CA HIS A 112 -14.79 11.21 -4.42
C HIS A 112 -14.57 12.74 -4.50
N GLU A 113 -14.40 13.42 -3.38
CA GLU A 113 -14.09 14.85 -3.34
C GLU A 113 -12.73 15.15 -4.01
N ALA A 114 -11.72 14.32 -3.77
CA ALA A 114 -10.41 14.42 -4.43
C ALA A 114 -10.55 14.23 -5.95
N GLN A 115 -11.36 13.27 -6.37
CA GLN A 115 -11.65 13.04 -7.77
C GLN A 115 -12.37 14.22 -8.43
N GLN A 116 -13.32 14.87 -7.74
CA GLN A 116 -14.02 16.06 -8.23
C GLN A 116 -13.09 17.26 -8.33
N GLN A 117 -12.22 17.46 -7.36
CA GLN A 117 -11.23 18.53 -7.38
C GLN A 117 -10.19 18.32 -8.50
N ALA A 118 -9.77 17.09 -8.76
CA ALA A 118 -8.94 16.80 -9.93
C ALA A 118 -9.65 17.17 -11.24
N HIS A 119 -10.95 16.87 -11.37
CA HIS A 119 -11.75 17.19 -12.56
C HIS A 119 -11.84 18.69 -12.80
N SER A 120 -12.00 19.50 -11.75
CA SER A 120 -12.01 20.96 -11.89
C SER A 120 -10.65 21.50 -12.36
N MET A 121 -9.57 20.76 -12.12
CA MET A 121 -8.22 21.00 -12.64
C MET A 121 -7.96 20.34 -14.01
N SER A 122 -9.01 19.95 -14.74
CA SER A 122 -8.96 19.26 -16.04
C SER A 122 -8.17 17.94 -16.02
N SER A 123 -8.21 17.23 -14.89
CA SER A 123 -7.53 15.95 -14.70
C SER A 123 -8.43 14.93 -14.03
N ARG A 124 -8.14 13.64 -14.19
CA ARG A 124 -8.83 12.58 -13.46
C ARG A 124 -7.78 11.61 -12.95
N PHE A 125 -7.89 11.20 -11.70
CA PHE A 125 -7.12 10.06 -11.22
C PHE A 125 -7.61 8.78 -11.90
N ASP A 126 -6.65 8.03 -12.43
CA ASP A 126 -6.85 6.67 -12.93
C ASP A 126 -6.83 5.69 -11.75
N LEU A 127 -5.98 5.95 -10.75
CA LEU A 127 -5.75 5.07 -9.62
C LEU A 127 -5.60 5.85 -8.31
N PHE A 128 -6.15 5.27 -7.24
CA PHE A 128 -5.84 5.64 -5.87
C PHE A 128 -4.96 4.55 -5.25
N VAL A 129 -3.83 4.93 -4.65
CA VAL A 129 -2.95 4.02 -3.92
C VAL A 129 -3.04 4.35 -2.43
N LEU A 130 -3.58 3.41 -1.65
CA LEU A 130 -3.80 3.58 -0.22
C LEU A 130 -2.65 2.94 0.56
N ASP A 131 -1.83 3.74 1.24
CA ASP A 131 -0.72 3.25 2.08
C ASP A 131 -1.25 2.97 3.48
N THR A 132 -1.39 1.69 3.85
CA THR A 132 -2.05 1.31 5.12
C THR A 132 -1.06 0.70 6.11
N PRO A 133 -1.25 0.91 7.42
CA PRO A 133 -0.43 0.25 8.43
C PRO A 133 -0.68 -1.28 8.45
N PRO A 134 0.22 -2.08 9.06
CA PRO A 134 0.07 -3.53 9.19
C PRO A 134 -1.27 -3.95 9.81
N SER A 135 -1.76 -5.14 9.44
CA SER A 135 -3.10 -5.63 9.75
C SER A 135 -3.39 -5.68 11.26
N LEU A 136 -4.29 -4.79 11.72
CA LEU A 136 -5.14 -4.79 12.94
C LEU A 136 -5.57 -3.36 13.31
N PHE A 137 -5.04 -2.33 12.66
CA PHE A 137 -5.51 -0.96 12.79
C PHE A 137 -6.83 -0.74 12.04
N GLY A 138 -7.71 0.07 12.63
CA GLY A 138 -9.02 0.38 12.05
C GLY A 138 -8.96 0.90 10.61
N LEU A 139 -7.95 1.70 10.27
CA LEU A 139 -7.77 2.27 8.94
C LEU A 139 -7.57 1.21 7.86
N SER A 140 -6.74 0.19 8.10
CA SER A 140 -6.49 -0.88 7.13
C SER A 140 -7.77 -1.69 6.86
N ALA A 141 -8.60 -1.91 7.88
CA ALA A 141 -9.90 -2.56 7.71
C ALA A 141 -10.89 -1.67 6.93
N GLY A 142 -10.91 -0.37 7.20
CA GLY A 142 -11.74 0.60 6.49
C GLY A 142 -11.37 0.71 5.00
N ALA A 143 -10.06 0.78 4.71
CA ALA A 143 -9.50 0.82 3.37
C ALA A 143 -9.73 -0.49 2.61
N ARG A 144 -9.55 -1.65 3.25
CA ARG A 144 -9.82 -2.97 2.65
C ARG A 144 -11.25 -3.09 2.15
N ARG A 145 -12.24 -2.70 2.97
CA ARG A 145 -13.65 -2.68 2.56
C ARG A 145 -13.90 -1.80 1.33
N LEU A 146 -13.20 -0.67 1.24
CA LEU A 146 -13.30 0.23 0.10
C LEU A 146 -12.73 -0.40 -1.18
N VAL A 147 -11.54 -1.00 -1.07
CA VAL A 147 -10.89 -1.73 -2.18
C VAL A 147 -11.77 -2.86 -2.68
N GLU A 148 -12.32 -3.67 -1.77
CA GLU A 148 -13.24 -4.78 -2.10
C GLU A 148 -14.52 -4.26 -2.78
N LYS A 149 -15.14 -3.19 -2.26
CA LYS A 149 -16.35 -2.60 -2.83
C LYS A 149 -16.17 -2.10 -4.27
N HIS A 150 -14.98 -1.58 -4.59
CA HIS A 150 -14.68 -0.96 -5.89
C HIS A 150 -13.86 -1.87 -6.82
N GLY A 151 -13.65 -3.13 -6.45
CA GLY A 151 -12.92 -4.10 -7.28
C GLY A 151 -11.44 -3.75 -7.49
N GLY A 152 -10.81 -3.09 -6.51
CA GLY A 152 -9.39 -2.72 -6.56
C GLY A 152 -8.45 -3.85 -6.13
N ALA A 153 -7.14 -3.68 -6.32
CA ALA A 153 -6.14 -4.67 -5.92
C ALA A 153 -5.62 -4.46 -4.48
N GLN A 154 -5.22 -5.55 -3.83
CA GLN A 154 -4.57 -5.51 -2.50
C GLN A 154 -3.12 -5.96 -2.61
N VAL A 155 -2.18 -5.12 -2.15
CA VAL A 155 -0.75 -5.43 -2.15
C VAL A 155 -0.27 -5.61 -0.71
N PHE A 156 0.18 -6.81 -0.39
CA PHE A 156 0.73 -7.14 0.93
C PHE A 156 2.24 -7.10 0.89
N VAL A 157 2.83 -6.28 1.75
CA VAL A 157 4.27 -6.13 1.87
C VAL A 157 4.73 -6.82 3.15
N ALA A 158 5.70 -7.73 3.05
CA ALA A 158 6.32 -8.35 4.21
C ALA A 158 7.84 -8.34 4.09
N GLY A 159 8.52 -8.20 5.23
CA GLY A 159 9.96 -8.44 5.31
C GLY A 159 10.32 -9.93 5.20
N PRO A 160 11.61 -10.27 5.06
CA PRO A 160 12.11 -11.65 5.07
C PRO A 160 12.20 -12.22 6.49
N THR A 161 11.75 -11.47 7.50
CA THR A 161 11.86 -11.88 8.89
C THR A 161 10.80 -12.92 9.24
N VAL A 162 11.10 -13.73 10.25
CA VAL A 162 10.16 -14.72 10.80
C VAL A 162 8.86 -14.07 11.24
N GLN A 163 8.97 -12.90 11.88
CA GLN A 163 7.85 -12.19 12.46
C GLN A 163 6.93 -11.63 11.36
N ASP A 164 7.50 -11.05 10.30
CA ASP A 164 6.71 -10.50 9.20
C ASP A 164 6.03 -11.61 8.39
N LEU A 165 6.72 -12.74 8.23
CA LEU A 165 6.21 -13.86 7.45
C LEU A 165 5.19 -14.71 8.20
N ALA A 166 5.21 -14.72 9.54
CA ALA A 166 4.27 -15.49 10.37
C ALA A 166 2.78 -15.16 10.07
N TRP A 167 2.48 -13.92 9.69
CA TRP A 167 1.11 -13.43 9.47
C TRP A 167 0.58 -13.67 8.05
N VAL A 168 1.47 -13.96 7.10
CA VAL A 168 1.15 -14.06 5.67
C VAL A 168 0.04 -15.07 5.36
N PRO A 169 -0.01 -16.28 5.94
CA PRO A 169 -1.06 -17.25 5.60
C PRO A 169 -2.41 -16.87 6.14
N GLU A 170 -2.48 -16.29 7.34
CA GLU A 170 -3.74 -15.84 7.92
C GLU A 170 -4.32 -14.72 7.05
N MET A 171 -3.46 -13.82 6.57
CA MET A 171 -3.84 -12.79 5.61
C MET A 171 -4.31 -13.40 4.28
N VAL A 172 -3.55 -14.33 3.69
CA VAL A 172 -3.92 -14.99 2.42
C VAL A 172 -5.22 -15.81 2.54
N LEU A 173 -5.44 -16.49 3.67
CA LEU A 173 -6.67 -17.24 3.91
C LEU A 173 -7.87 -16.31 4.11
N SER A 174 -7.69 -15.20 4.83
CA SER A 174 -8.74 -14.18 4.97
C SER A 174 -9.17 -13.56 3.64
N LEU A 175 -8.31 -13.58 2.62
CA LEU A 175 -8.64 -13.12 1.28
C LEU A 175 -9.45 -14.19 0.53
N ARG A 176 -8.98 -15.44 0.57
CA ARG A 176 -9.63 -16.57 -0.11
C ARG A 176 -11.01 -16.90 0.46
N GLU A 177 -11.23 -16.71 1.76
CA GLU A 177 -12.53 -16.95 2.39
C GLU A 177 -13.58 -15.90 1.99
N HIS A 178 -13.16 -14.68 1.62
CA HIS A 178 -14.06 -13.61 1.20
C HIS A 178 -14.39 -13.68 -0.30
N ASP A 179 -13.49 -14.20 -1.14
CA ASP A 179 -13.74 -14.52 -2.56
C ASP A 179 -14.86 -15.56 -2.76
N VAL A 180 -15.12 -16.42 -1.76
CA VAL A 180 -16.14 -17.48 -1.85
C VAL A 180 -17.53 -16.98 -1.44
N THR A 181 -17.61 -15.96 -0.59
CA THR A 181 -18.89 -15.49 -0.01
C THR A 181 -19.52 -14.31 -0.73
N ALA A 182 -18.72 -13.51 -1.44
CA ALA A 182 -19.22 -12.37 -2.20
C ALA A 182 -19.02 -12.67 -3.69
N GLY A 183 -20.09 -12.82 -4.46
CA GLY A 183 -20.03 -12.91 -5.92
C GLY A 183 -19.49 -11.64 -6.62
N SER A 184 -18.73 -10.82 -5.89
CA SER A 184 -17.96 -9.68 -6.37
C SER A 184 -16.60 -10.19 -6.84
N ALA A 185 -16.30 -9.97 -8.12
CA ALA A 185 -14.95 -10.07 -8.59
C ALA A 185 -14.02 -9.10 -7.83
N SER A 186 -12.75 -9.50 -7.74
CA SER A 186 -11.61 -8.62 -8.00
C SER A 186 -10.98 -7.83 -6.85
N ALA A 187 -10.75 -8.44 -5.69
CA ALA A 187 -9.57 -8.04 -4.91
C ALA A 187 -8.37 -8.89 -5.33
N ILE A 188 -7.58 -8.42 -6.30
CA ILE A 188 -6.42 -9.20 -6.79
C ILE A 188 -5.29 -9.08 -5.77
N PRO A 189 -4.89 -10.19 -5.10
CA PRO A 189 -3.87 -10.14 -4.08
C PRO A 189 -2.48 -10.24 -4.73
N ALA A 190 -1.66 -9.22 -4.55
CA ALA A 190 -0.23 -9.30 -4.79
C ALA A 190 0.50 -9.38 -3.45
N PHE A 191 1.52 -10.22 -3.37
CA PHE A 191 2.44 -10.23 -2.23
C PHE A 191 3.81 -9.79 -2.70
N VAL A 192 4.38 -8.86 -1.96
CA VAL A 192 5.70 -8.30 -2.15
C VAL A 192 6.55 -8.67 -0.95
N LEU A 193 7.57 -9.49 -1.19
CA LEU A 193 8.62 -9.68 -0.21
C LEU A 193 9.61 -8.52 -0.34
N ASN A 194 9.63 -7.64 0.66
CA ASN A 194 10.59 -6.56 0.81
C ASN A 194 11.83 -7.10 1.50
N ALA A 195 12.89 -7.46 0.76
CA ALA A 195 14.03 -8.19 1.31
C ALA A 195 14.95 -7.39 2.26
N TYR A 196 14.51 -6.28 2.84
CA TYR A 196 15.29 -5.47 3.79
C TYR A 196 15.76 -6.29 5.01
N PRO A 197 17.01 -6.13 5.48
CA PRO A 197 18.12 -5.34 4.90
C PRO A 197 19.06 -6.17 4.01
N TYR A 198 18.66 -7.36 3.56
CA TYR A 198 19.53 -8.22 2.77
C TYR A 198 19.72 -7.63 1.38
N GLU A 199 20.96 -7.22 1.07
CA GLU A 199 21.38 -6.95 -0.30
C GLU A 199 21.36 -8.28 -1.07
N LEU A 200 20.44 -8.40 -2.01
CA LEU A 200 20.31 -9.58 -2.85
C LEU A 200 20.92 -9.28 -4.22
N PRO A 201 21.88 -10.10 -4.70
CA PRO A 201 22.66 -9.78 -5.89
C PRO A 201 21.84 -9.83 -7.19
N ASP A 202 20.72 -10.54 -7.18
CA ASP A 202 19.79 -10.63 -8.32
C ASP A 202 18.38 -11.09 -7.88
N GLN A 203 17.42 -10.93 -8.78
CA GLN A 203 16.02 -11.37 -8.59
C GLN A 203 15.91 -12.87 -8.31
N ARG A 204 16.78 -13.69 -8.90
CA ARG A 204 16.76 -15.15 -8.75
C ARG A 204 17.10 -15.58 -7.33
N SER A 205 18.06 -14.91 -6.69
CA SER A 205 18.44 -15.11 -5.29
C SER A 205 17.32 -14.71 -4.35
N ALA A 206 16.59 -13.65 -4.70
CA ALA A 206 15.41 -13.19 -4.00
C ALA A 206 14.25 -14.19 -4.08
N ASP A 207 13.99 -14.72 -5.27
CA ASP A 207 12.97 -15.76 -5.49
C ASP A 207 13.35 -17.07 -4.76
N LEU A 208 14.64 -17.45 -4.74
CA LEU A 208 15.12 -18.63 -4.01
C LEU A 208 14.98 -18.47 -2.49
N ILE A 209 15.27 -17.28 -1.94
CA ILE A 209 15.08 -16.99 -0.52
C ILE A 209 13.58 -17.00 -0.18
N ALA A 210 12.74 -16.41 -1.02
CA ALA A 210 11.29 -16.50 -0.84
C ALA A 210 10.84 -17.96 -0.84
N GLU A 211 11.21 -18.76 -1.85
CA GLU A 211 10.87 -20.19 -1.90
C GLU A 211 11.40 -20.97 -0.70
N GLN A 212 12.61 -20.67 -0.23
CA GLN A 212 13.22 -21.36 0.90
C GLN A 212 12.58 -20.99 2.23
N ILE A 213 12.25 -19.71 2.46
CA ILE A 213 11.53 -19.31 3.67
C ILE A 213 10.13 -19.92 3.69
N LEU A 214 9.44 -19.93 2.53
CA LEU A 214 8.13 -20.57 2.38
C LEU A 214 8.18 -22.08 2.67
N ARG A 215 9.26 -22.77 2.28
CA ARG A 215 9.45 -24.21 2.54
C ARG A 215 9.86 -24.49 4.00
N CYS A 216 10.89 -23.84 4.51
CA CYS A 216 11.44 -24.12 5.85
C CYS A 216 10.44 -23.82 6.98
N ARG A 217 9.56 -22.82 6.82
CA ARG A 217 8.54 -22.50 7.83
C ARG A 217 7.40 -23.51 7.83
N GLY A 218 7.04 -24.05 6.66
CA GLY A 218 6.09 -25.19 6.58
C GLY A 218 6.54 -26.36 7.46
N ASP A 219 7.83 -26.71 7.40
CA ASP A 219 8.40 -27.82 8.16
C ASP A 219 8.54 -27.54 9.67
N GLU A 220 8.86 -26.31 10.06
CA GLU A 220 8.87 -25.89 11.48
C GLU A 220 7.47 -25.89 12.12
N TYR A 221 6.44 -25.43 11.41
CA TYR A 221 5.06 -25.52 11.93
C TYR A 221 4.55 -26.97 12.00
N LEU A 222 5.02 -27.84 11.11
CA LEU A 222 4.74 -29.29 11.16
C LEU A 222 5.42 -29.97 12.35
N SER A 223 6.63 -29.54 12.73
CA SER A 223 7.40 -30.12 13.84
C SER A 223 7.00 -29.56 15.22
N GLY A 224 6.55 -28.31 15.31
CA GLY A 224 6.09 -27.67 16.55
C GLY A 224 4.68 -28.07 17.05
N GLY A 225 4.04 -29.05 16.41
CA GLY A 225 2.71 -29.55 16.81
C GLY A 225 1.51 -28.72 16.30
N ASN A 226 1.74 -27.59 15.61
CA ASN A 226 0.68 -26.72 15.12
C ASN A 226 0.23 -27.10 13.69
N ARG A 227 -0.17 -28.37 13.50
CA ARG A 227 -0.54 -28.95 12.19
C ARG A 227 -1.65 -28.18 11.46
N ALA A 228 -2.54 -27.50 12.19
CA ALA A 228 -3.58 -26.66 11.60
C ALA A 228 -2.97 -25.44 10.88
N GLN A 229 -2.01 -24.76 11.50
CA GLN A 229 -1.31 -23.62 10.93
C GLN A 229 -0.44 -24.04 9.74
N ALA A 230 0.26 -25.17 9.83
CA ALA A 230 1.03 -25.74 8.71
C ALA A 230 0.15 -26.10 7.49
N ARG A 231 -1.05 -26.65 7.71
CA ARG A 231 -2.03 -26.91 6.64
C ARG A 231 -2.58 -25.61 6.05
N ALA A 232 -2.84 -24.60 6.88
CA ALA A 232 -3.21 -23.26 6.46
C ALA A 232 -2.13 -22.64 5.55
N TRP A 233 -0.86 -22.73 5.95
CA TRP A 233 0.32 -22.34 5.16
C TRP A 233 0.37 -23.06 3.80
N SER A 234 0.34 -24.40 3.80
CA SER A 234 0.39 -25.19 2.55
C SER A 234 -0.79 -24.90 1.62
N LYS A 235 -1.99 -24.74 2.17
CA LYS A 235 -3.20 -24.39 1.41
C LYS A 235 -3.11 -22.96 0.85
N ALA A 236 -2.69 -21.99 1.65
CA ALA A 236 -2.52 -20.59 1.25
C ALA A 236 -1.49 -20.42 0.13
N LEU A 237 -0.41 -21.20 0.16
CA LEU A 237 0.69 -21.10 -0.80
C LEU A 237 0.56 -22.00 -2.02
N SER A 238 -0.32 -22.99 -1.99
CA SER A 238 -0.70 -23.77 -3.17
C SER A 238 -1.19 -22.83 -4.28
N GLY A 239 -0.37 -22.69 -5.34
CA GLY A 239 -0.64 -21.83 -6.50
C GLY A 239 -0.22 -20.37 -6.34
N PHE A 240 0.38 -19.99 -5.21
CA PHE A 240 0.79 -18.61 -4.94
C PHE A 240 2.30 -18.42 -5.16
N ARG A 241 2.69 -17.43 -5.96
CA ARG A 241 4.10 -17.02 -6.13
C ARG A 241 4.25 -15.56 -5.71
N PRO A 242 4.91 -15.26 -4.56
CA PRO A 242 5.16 -13.88 -4.18
C PRO A 242 6.07 -13.23 -5.21
N ARG A 243 5.85 -11.94 -5.50
CA ARG A 243 6.84 -11.12 -6.18
C ARG A 243 7.84 -10.66 -5.14
N VAL A 244 9.13 -10.74 -5.46
CA VAL A 244 10.16 -10.26 -4.55
C VAL A 244 10.67 -8.93 -5.08
N ILE A 245 10.71 -7.91 -4.22
CA ILE A 245 11.38 -6.65 -4.50
C ILE A 245 12.61 -6.63 -3.61
N GLY A 246 13.78 -6.77 -4.24
CA GLY A 246 15.07 -6.80 -3.56
C GLY A 246 15.34 -5.48 -2.84
N TRP A 247 16.14 -5.53 -1.77
CA TRP A 247 16.69 -4.32 -1.17
C TRP A 247 18.02 -4.01 -1.85
N SER A 248 18.03 -3.01 -2.72
CA SER A 248 19.25 -2.55 -3.39
C SER A 248 19.78 -1.25 -2.82
N GLU A 249 21.02 -0.91 -3.18
CA GLU A 249 21.59 0.40 -2.88
C GLU A 249 20.71 1.54 -3.41
N ALA A 250 20.16 1.40 -4.61
CA ALA A 250 19.25 2.39 -5.17
C ALA A 250 17.96 2.58 -4.32
N ILE A 251 17.32 1.48 -3.91
CA ILE A 251 16.13 1.53 -3.04
C ILE A 251 16.47 2.11 -1.66
N ARG A 252 17.66 1.79 -1.12
CA ARG A 252 18.17 2.35 0.13
C ARG A 252 18.35 3.86 0.03
N THR A 253 18.98 4.34 -1.03
CA THR A 253 19.20 5.77 -1.26
C THR A 253 17.87 6.52 -1.32
N ILE A 254 16.90 6.02 -2.09
CA ILE A 254 15.56 6.63 -2.18
C ILE A 254 14.85 6.65 -0.82
N THR A 255 14.97 5.58 -0.04
CA THR A 255 14.25 5.46 1.24
C THR A 255 14.88 6.33 2.34
N LEU A 256 16.22 6.44 2.38
CA LEU A 256 16.94 7.17 3.42
C LEU A 256 17.09 8.65 3.10
N ASP A 257 17.43 9.00 1.87
CA ASP A 257 17.60 10.38 1.42
C ASP A 257 17.29 10.51 -0.08
N PRO A 258 16.00 10.70 -0.45
CA PRO A 258 15.60 10.83 -1.84
C PRO A 258 16.25 12.01 -2.58
N ARG A 259 16.87 12.97 -1.87
CA ARG A 259 17.62 14.09 -2.48
C ARG A 259 18.89 13.63 -3.20
N GLN A 260 19.42 12.48 -2.83
CA GLN A 260 20.62 11.92 -3.41
C GLN A 260 20.33 10.97 -4.58
N ALA A 261 19.04 10.66 -4.82
CA ALA A 261 18.63 9.78 -5.90
C ALA A 261 18.46 10.59 -7.19
N ASP A 262 19.37 10.39 -8.14
CA ASP A 262 19.22 10.89 -9.50
C ASP A 262 18.34 9.94 -10.36
N GLU A 263 18.15 10.30 -11.63
CA GLU A 263 17.34 9.52 -12.57
C GLU A 263 17.83 8.07 -12.71
N ALA A 264 19.15 7.83 -12.66
CA ALA A 264 19.72 6.49 -12.77
C ALA A 264 19.39 5.65 -11.52
N VAL A 265 19.49 6.24 -10.33
CA VAL A 265 19.11 5.60 -9.06
C VAL A 265 17.63 5.24 -9.06
N TRP A 266 16.75 6.15 -9.49
CA TRP A 266 15.32 5.85 -9.63
C TRP A 266 15.06 4.76 -10.67
N GLY A 267 15.69 4.83 -11.84
CA GLY A 267 15.56 3.81 -12.89
C GLY A 267 15.98 2.41 -12.43
N GLU A 268 17.09 2.31 -11.70
CA GLU A 268 17.56 1.06 -11.12
C GLU A 268 16.55 0.52 -10.11
N ALA A 269 16.10 1.33 -9.15
CA ALA A 269 15.14 0.91 -8.11
C ALA A 269 13.82 0.39 -8.72
N LEU A 270 13.32 1.06 -9.75
CA LEU A 270 12.07 0.70 -10.42
C LEU A 270 12.20 -0.57 -11.28
N SER A 271 13.39 -0.84 -11.82
CA SER A 271 13.67 -2.05 -12.60
C SER A 271 13.66 -3.34 -11.79
N GLN A 272 13.72 -3.26 -10.45
CA GLN A 272 13.73 -4.41 -9.53
C GLN A 272 12.32 -5.01 -9.29
N GLY A 273 11.61 -5.29 -10.39
CA GLY A 273 10.28 -5.89 -10.36
C GLY A 273 9.14 -4.92 -10.02
N VAL A 274 9.43 -3.66 -9.65
CA VAL A 274 8.42 -2.63 -9.35
C VAL A 274 7.62 -2.27 -10.61
N ASN A 275 8.27 -2.00 -11.74
CA ASN A 275 7.56 -1.69 -13.00
C ASN A 275 6.66 -2.85 -13.46
N SER A 276 7.14 -4.09 -13.37
CA SER A 276 6.34 -5.27 -13.71
C SER A 276 5.14 -5.45 -12.78
N LEU A 277 5.28 -5.11 -11.49
CA LEU A 277 4.18 -5.12 -10.53
C LEU A 277 3.18 -4.00 -10.86
N ALA A 278 3.65 -2.78 -11.14
CA ALA A 278 2.82 -1.64 -11.49
C ALA A 278 1.97 -1.91 -12.73
N GLY A 279 2.58 -2.36 -13.83
CA GLY A 279 1.87 -2.68 -15.07
C GLY A 279 0.80 -3.76 -14.84
N LYS A 280 1.15 -4.84 -14.14
CA LYS A 280 0.18 -5.91 -13.84
C LYS A 280 -0.99 -5.39 -12.99
N LEU A 281 -0.74 -4.65 -11.93
CA LEU A 281 -1.80 -4.11 -11.07
C LEU A 281 -2.70 -3.12 -11.83
N ALA A 282 -2.14 -2.30 -12.71
CA ALA A 282 -2.92 -1.40 -13.55
C ALA A 282 -3.81 -2.18 -14.53
N ASP A 283 -3.28 -3.22 -15.19
CA ASP A 283 -4.07 -4.06 -16.10
C ASP A 283 -5.20 -4.79 -15.38
N ASP A 284 -4.90 -5.30 -14.20
CA ASP A 284 -5.79 -6.04 -13.30
C ASP A 284 -6.94 -5.15 -12.78
N VAL A 285 -6.67 -3.89 -12.42
CA VAL A 285 -7.66 -2.94 -11.89
C VAL A 285 -8.43 -2.20 -12.99
N LEU A 286 -7.75 -1.83 -14.08
CA LEU A 286 -8.34 -1.04 -15.17
C LEU A 286 -8.90 -1.92 -16.30
N GLY A 287 -8.79 -3.25 -16.18
CA GLY A 287 -9.36 -4.20 -17.13
C GLY A 287 -8.70 -4.22 -18.51
N ARG A 288 -7.41 -3.84 -18.60
CA ARG A 288 -6.68 -3.81 -19.89
C ARG A 288 -6.05 -5.15 -20.29
N GLY A 289 -6.14 -6.17 -19.44
CA GLY A 289 -5.62 -7.52 -19.69
C GLY A 289 -6.70 -8.58 -19.97
N SER A 290 -7.35 -8.52 -21.12
CA SER A 290 -7.86 -9.70 -21.87
C SER A 290 -8.59 -9.25 -23.14
N ALA A 291 -7.79 -8.99 -24.18
CA ALA A 291 -8.21 -9.08 -25.58
C ALA A 291 -7.30 -10.10 -26.28
#